data_AF-A0A6M7UZS8-F1
#
_entry.id   AF-A0A6M7UZS8-F1
#
_cell.length_a   1.000
_cell.length_b   1.000
_cell.length_c   1.000
_cell.angle_alpha   90.00
_cell.angle_beta   90.00
_cell.angle_gamma   90.00
#
_symmetry.space_group_name_H-M   'P 1'
#
loop_
_entity.id
_entity.type
_entity.pdbx_description
1 polymer ?
#
loop_
_entity_poly.entity_id
_entity_poly.type
_entity_poly.pdbx_seq_one_letter_code
_entity_poly.pdbx_strand_id
1 'polypeptide(L)' 'MQMRGYLDVVRDAELADLQAAIQRFVRGEVKSGNAQFCPSSAQLCIEVRERRTMRELMARRTAAVPARQVAG' A
#
# COMPACT_ATOMS: atom_id res chain seq x y z
N MET A 1 11.00 13.20 -17.85
CA MET A 1 10.90 13.53 -16.41
C MET A 1 9.98 12.57 -15.62
N GLN A 2 8.96 11.93 -16.21
CA GLN A 2 8.01 11.07 -15.48
C GLN A 2 8.62 9.77 -14.91
N MET A 3 9.49 9.09 -15.66
CA MET A 3 10.09 7.81 -15.23
C MET A 3 10.89 7.92 -13.92
N ARG A 4 11.59 9.05 -13.71
CA ARG A 4 12.36 9.29 -12.48
C ARG A 4 11.46 9.29 -11.25
N GLY A 5 10.27 9.88 -11.36
CA GLY A 5 9.30 9.89 -10.26
C GLY A 5 8.84 8.50 -9.88
N TYR A 6 8.60 7.60 -10.84
CA TYR A 6 8.27 6.20 -10.52
C TYR A 6 9.44 5.47 -9.86
N LEU A 7 10.66 5.67 -10.36
CA LEU A 7 11.86 5.08 -9.78
C LEU A 7 12.07 5.49 -8.32
N ASP A 8 11.80 6.75 -7.98
CA ASP A 8 11.90 7.24 -6.61
C ASP A 8 10.82 6.64 -5.69
N VAL A 9 9.62 6.35 -6.22
CA VAL A 9 8.56 5.70 -5.45
C VAL A 9 8.86 4.23 -5.17
N VAL A 10 9.43 3.50 -6.13
CA VAL A 10 9.71 2.06 -5.97
C VAL A 10 10.99 1.77 -5.21
N ARG A 11 11.94 2.72 -5.15
CA ARG A 11 13.28 2.51 -4.55
C ARG A 11 13.22 1.99 -3.12
N ASP A 12 12.37 2.60 -2.30
CA ASP A 12 12.28 2.34 -0.86
C ASP A 12 10.96 1.64 -0.48
N ALA A 13 10.15 1.25 -1.47
CA ALA A 13 8.89 0.57 -1.24
C ALA A 13 9.10 -0.93 -1.01
N GLU A 14 8.43 -1.49 0.01
CA GLU A 14 8.33 -2.93 0.12
C GLU A 14 7.48 -3.50 -1.03
N LEU A 15 7.91 -4.65 -1.56
CA LEU A 15 7.23 -5.30 -2.69
C LEU A 15 5.75 -5.56 -2.42
N ALA A 16 5.39 -5.95 -1.19
CA ALA A 16 4.01 -6.21 -0.80
C ALA A 16 3.14 -4.96 -0.89
N ASP A 17 3.66 -3.81 -0.44
CA ASP A 17 2.94 -2.53 -0.50
C ASP A 17 2.77 -2.06 -1.95
N LEU A 18 3.81 -2.25 -2.77
CA LEU A 18 3.79 -1.91 -4.19
C LEU A 18 2.78 -2.77 -4.99
N GLN A 19 2.79 -4.09 -4.78
CA GLN A 19 1.85 -5.00 -5.43
C GLN A 19 0.40 -4.67 -5.05
N ALA A 20 0.13 -4.45 -3.76
CA ALA A 20 -1.20 -4.11 -3.29
C ALA A 20 -1.67 -2.76 -3.85
N ALA A 21 -0.79 -1.76 -3.95
CA ALA A 21 -1.12 -0.48 -4.58
C ALA A 21 -1.47 -0.64 -6.06
N ILE A 22 -0.65 -1.36 -6.84
CA ILE A 22 -0.89 -1.61 -8.28
C ILE A 22 -2.21 -2.35 -8.50
N GLN A 23 -2.49 -3.40 -7.72
CA GLN A 23 -3.73 -4.17 -7.85
C GLN A 23 -4.98 -3.30 -7.63
N ARG A 24 -4.94 -2.34 -6.70
CA ARG A 24 -6.04 -1.41 -6.48
C ARG A 24 -6.28 -0.50 -7.68
N PHE A 25 -5.22 -0.01 -8.33
CA PHE A 25 -5.36 0.78 -9.56
C PHE A 25 -5.98 -0.07 -10.68
N VAL A 26 -5.47 -1.30 -10.88
CA VAL A 26 -5.99 -2.25 -11.89
C VAL A 26 -7.47 -2.56 -11.67
N ARG A 27 -7.90 -2.68 -10.41
CA ARG A 27 -9.30 -3.01 -10.05
C ARG A 27 -10.21 -1.77 -9.91
N GLY A 28 -9.67 -0.56 -10.04
CA GLY A 28 -10.45 0.67 -9.82
C GLY A 28 -10.87 0.89 -8.36
N GLU A 29 -10.14 0.30 -7.39
CA GLU A 29 -10.44 0.38 -5.95
C GLU A 29 -9.84 1.63 -5.28
N VAL A 30 -9.10 2.44 -6.02
CA VAL A 30 -8.56 3.72 -5.54
C VAL A 30 -9.66 4.79 -5.52
N LYS A 31 -9.57 5.76 -4.59
CA LYS A 31 -10.58 6.82 -4.43
C LYS A 31 -10.82 7.52 -5.78
N SER A 32 -12.04 7.98 -6.05
CA SER A 32 -12.49 8.46 -7.38
C SER A 32 -11.59 9.54 -8.02
N GLY A 33 -10.90 10.37 -7.25
CA GLY A 33 -9.91 11.34 -7.76
C GLY A 33 -8.56 10.73 -8.21
N ASN A 34 -8.30 9.48 -7.85
CA ASN A 34 -7.09 8.73 -8.12
C ASN A 34 -7.30 7.54 -9.08
N ALA A 35 -8.53 7.29 -9.53
CA ALA A 35 -8.87 6.18 -10.42
C ALA A 35 -8.39 6.45 -11.85
N GLN A 36 -7.10 6.17 -12.09
CA GLN A 36 -6.53 6.11 -13.44
C GLN A 36 -5.93 4.73 -13.66
N PHE A 37 -6.20 4.16 -14.84
CA PHE A 37 -5.58 2.89 -15.27
C PHE A 37 -4.05 2.99 -15.30
N CYS A 38 -3.51 4.18 -15.58
CA CYS A 38 -2.10 4.51 -15.49
C CYS A 38 -1.91 5.63 -14.44
N PRO A 39 -1.65 5.29 -13.16
CA PRO A 39 -1.56 6.29 -12.10
C PRO A 39 -0.27 7.09 -12.23
N SER A 40 -0.33 8.41 -12.08
CA SER A 40 0.87 9.24 -11.94
C SER A 40 1.78 8.76 -10.80
N SER A 41 3.08 9.09 -10.86
CA SER A 41 4.02 8.75 -9.79
C SER A 41 3.59 9.28 -8.42
N ALA A 42 2.91 10.43 -8.35
CA ALA A 42 2.35 10.96 -7.11
C ALA A 42 1.22 10.08 -6.55
N GLN A 43 0.30 9.63 -7.41
CA GLN A 43 -0.78 8.72 -7.02
C GLN A 43 -0.23 7.38 -6.54
N LEU A 44 0.76 6.82 -7.24
CA LEU A 44 1.44 5.60 -6.81
C LEU A 44 2.11 5.78 -5.44
N CYS A 45 2.79 6.91 -5.21
CA CYS A 45 3.44 7.23 -3.94
C CYS A 45 2.45 7.25 -2.78
N ILE A 46 1.29 7.89 -2.98
CA ILE A 46 0.24 7.97 -1.96
C ILE A 46 -0.28 6.58 -1.61
N GLU A 47 -0.65 5.77 -2.60
CA GLU A 47 -1.20 4.44 -2.34
C GLU A 47 -0.19 3.50 -1.68
N VAL A 48 1.08 3.53 -2.11
CA VAL A 48 2.16 2.73 -1.48
C VAL A 48 2.34 3.12 -0.02
N ARG A 49 2.31 4.42 0.31
CA ARG A 49 2.38 4.89 1.70
C ARG A 49 1.18 4.43 2.52
N GLU A 50 -0.03 4.51 1.96
CA GLU A 50 -1.23 3.99 2.63
C GLU A 50 -1.12 2.49 2.90
N ARG A 51 -0.63 1.69 1.93
CA ARG A 51 -0.44 0.24 2.12
C ARG A 51 0.57 -0.05 3.23
N ARG A 52 1.70 0.65 3.24
CA ARG A 52 2.69 0.56 4.30
C ARG A 52 2.10 0.85 5.66
N THR A 53 1.39 1.98 5.81
CA THR A 53 0.75 2.35 7.07
C THR A 53 -0.24 1.28 7.52
N MET A 54 -1.08 0.76 6.62
CA MET A 54 -2.04 -0.30 6.95
C MET A 54 -1.36 -1.59 7.40
N ARG A 55 -0.30 -2.02 6.71
CA ARG A 55 0.49 -3.21 7.07
C ARG A 55 1.14 -3.04 8.44
N GLU A 56 1.78 -1.91 8.71
CA GLU A 56 2.39 -1.60 10.00
C GLU A 56 1.34 -1.59 11.13
N LEU A 57 0.15 -1.02 10.89
CA LEU A 57 -0.96 -1.05 11.87
C LEU A 57 -1.46 -2.46 12.13
N MET A 58 -1.61 -3.30 11.09
CA MET A 58 -2.01 -4.69 11.25
C MET A 58 -0.97 -5.50 12.01
N ALA A 59 0.32 -5.34 11.68
CA ALA A 59 1.41 -6.01 12.39
C ALA A 59 1.45 -5.65 13.88
N ARG A 60 1.25 -4.36 14.20
CA ARG A 60 1.14 -3.89 15.59
C ARG A 60 -0.08 -4.48 16.31
N ARG A 61 -1.23 -4.57 15.63
CA ARG A 61 -2.42 -5.21 16.20
C ARG A 61 -2.19 -6.69 16.49
N THR A 62 -1.58 -7.43 15.57
CA THR A 62 -1.25 -8.85 15.79
C THR A 62 -0.27 -9.02 16.95
N ALA A 63 0.74 -8.15 17.07
CA ALA A 63 1.68 -8.19 18.19
C ALA A 63 1.07 -7.78 19.53
N ALA A 64 -0.01 -6.98 19.52
CA ALA A 64 -0.68 -6.47 20.71
C ALA A 64 -1.85 -7.35 21.20
N VAL A 65 -2.24 -8.41 20.49
CA VAL A 65 -3.16 -9.42 21.01
C VAL A 65 -2.35 -10.34 21.93
N PRO A 66 -2.44 -10.23 23.28
CA PRO A 66 -1.93 -11.30 24.12
C PRO A 66 -2.72 -12.55 23.74
N ALA A 67 -2.05 -13.70 23.63
CA ALA A 67 -2.66 -14.99 23.40
C ALA A 67 -3.72 -15.26 24.48
N ARG A 68 -4.94 -14.75 24.29
CA ARG A 68 -6.07 -15.00 25.16
C ARG A 68 -6.55 -16.38 24.79
N GLN A 69 -5.91 -17.35 25.43
CA GLN A 69 -6.38 -18.69 25.78
C GLN A 69 -7.50 -19.20 24.85
N VAL A 70 -7.10 -19.96 23.84
CA VAL A 70 -7.99 -20.98 23.29
C VAL A 70 -7.98 -22.15 24.29
N ALA A 71 -8.77 -21.99 25.35
CA ALA A 71 -9.18 -23.08 26.23
C ALA A 71 -10.69 -22.96 26.37
N GLY A 72 -11.39 -23.89 25.71
CA GLY A 72 -12.84 -24.00 25.61
C GLY A 72 -13.19 -25.08 24.63
#